data_AF-A0A0A8Y8Y0-F1
#
_entry.id   AF-A0A0A8Y8Y0-F1
#
_cell.length_a   1.000
_cell.length_b   1.000
_cell.length_c   1.000
_cell.angle_alpha   90.00
_cell.angle_beta   90.00
_cell.angle_gamma   90.00
#
_symmetry.space_group_name_H-M   'P 1'
#
loop_
_entity.id
_entity.type
_entity.pdbx_description
1 polymer ?
#
loop_
_entity_poly.entity_id
_entity_poly.type
_entity_poly.pdbx_seq_one_letter_code
_entity_poly.pdbx_strand_id
1 'polypeptide(L)'
;MRLRTNHFKVSVDSTDAVFYHYHVNLKYDDGQPVKEKGVGRKVVDKLLEIYASDLANMKFAYDGEKSLITIGALLHVRMSSL
;
A
#
# COMPACT_ATOMS: atom_id res chain seq x y z
N MET A 1 -11.02 -39.28 -16.41
CA MET A 1 -9.86 -38.72 -15.69
C MET A 1 -10.21 -37.31 -15.21
N ARG A 2 -9.98 -36.95 -13.94
CA ARG A 2 -10.33 -35.62 -13.39
C ARG A 2 -9.06 -34.80 -13.18
N LEU A 3 -8.89 -33.74 -13.96
CA LEU A 3 -7.77 -32.80 -13.82
C LEU A 3 -8.04 -31.86 -12.64
N ARG A 4 -7.02 -31.68 -11.81
CA ARG A 4 -6.96 -30.62 -10.80
C ARG A 4 -5.93 -29.59 -11.25
N THR A 5 -6.15 -28.33 -10.92
CA THR A 5 -5.26 -27.22 -11.26
C THR A 5 -4.84 -26.52 -9.98
N ASN A 6 -3.82 -25.66 -10.07
CA ASN A 6 -3.42 -24.76 -8.99
C ASN A 6 -4.38 -23.55 -8.88
N HIS A 7 -5.68 -23.77 -9.10
CA HIS A 7 -6.71 -22.76 -8.98
C HIS A 7 -7.38 -22.90 -7.62
N PHE A 8 -7.17 -21.91 -6.78
CA PHE A 8 -7.78 -21.82 -5.47
C PHE A 8 -9.03 -20.95 -5.56
N LYS A 9 -10.17 -21.48 -5.10
CA LYS A 9 -11.39 -20.68 -4.97
C LYS A 9 -11.16 -19.64 -3.87
N VAL A 10 -11.26 -18.37 -4.23
CA VAL A 10 -11.25 -17.24 -3.30
C VAL A 10 -12.65 -16.64 -3.29
N SER A 11 -13.12 -16.23 -2.12
CA SER A 11 -14.38 -15.51 -1.94
C SER A 11 -14.11 -14.28 -1.09
N VAL A 12 -14.79 -13.18 -1.41
CA VAL A 12 -14.67 -11.90 -0.71
C VAL A 12 -15.99 -11.64 -0.02
N ASP A 13 -15.98 -11.52 1.31
CA ASP A 13 -17.19 -11.50 2.13
C ASP A 13 -17.99 -10.19 2.04
N SER A 14 -17.35 -9.09 1.60
CA SER A 14 -17.99 -7.77 1.49
C SER A 14 -17.72 -7.12 0.13
N THR A 15 -18.75 -6.98 -0.71
CA THR A 15 -18.70 -6.18 -1.95
C THR A 15 -18.87 -4.68 -1.72
N ASP A 16 -19.27 -4.29 -0.51
CA ASP A 16 -19.65 -2.90 -0.18
C ASP A 16 -18.48 -2.08 0.39
N ALA A 17 -17.27 -2.63 0.37
CA ALA A 17 -16.09 -1.91 0.82
C ALA A 17 -15.68 -0.84 -0.21
N VAL A 18 -15.59 0.40 0.23
CA VAL A 18 -15.02 1.50 -0.57
C VAL A 18 -13.51 1.48 -0.40
N PHE A 19 -12.82 1.22 -1.52
CA PHE A 19 -11.37 1.31 -1.59
C PHE A 19 -10.95 2.69 -2.05
N TYR A 20 -9.93 3.24 -1.40
CA TYR A 20 -9.33 4.51 -1.77
C TYR A 20 -7.98 4.24 -2.43
N HIS A 21 -7.76 4.85 -3.60
CA HIS A 21 -6.52 4.71 -4.36
C HIS A 21 -5.73 6.01 -4.33
N TYR A 22 -4.47 5.91 -3.94
CA TYR A 22 -3.54 7.02 -3.83
C TYR A 22 -2.35 6.80 -4.75
N HIS A 23 -1.92 7.88 -5.39
CA HIS A 23 -0.68 7.92 -6.14
C HIS A 23 0.48 8.28 -5.21
N VAL A 24 1.41 7.35 -5.01
CA VAL A 24 2.63 7.55 -4.22
C VAL A 24 3.77 7.98 -5.14
N ASN A 25 4.53 9.00 -4.73
CA ASN A 25 5.70 9.48 -5.43
C ASN A 25 6.92 9.41 -4.51
N LEU A 26 7.76 8.38 -4.68
CA LEU A 26 8.98 8.20 -3.90
C LEU A 26 10.19 8.76 -4.64
N LYS A 27 10.95 9.59 -3.94
CA LYS A 27 12.16 10.24 -4.43
C LYS A 27 13.23 10.22 -3.36
N TYR A 28 14.49 10.23 -3.78
CA TYR A 28 15.60 10.59 -2.91
C TYR A 28 15.61 12.09 -2.64
N ASP A 29 16.43 12.54 -1.69
CA ASP A 29 16.55 13.95 -1.30
C ASP A 29 17.02 14.85 -2.44
N ASP A 30 17.77 14.29 -3.39
CA ASP A 30 18.19 14.98 -4.63
C ASP A 30 17.06 15.10 -5.68
N GLY A 31 15.85 14.64 -5.34
CA GLY A 31 14.66 14.67 -6.19
C GLY A 31 14.63 13.57 -7.25
N GLN A 32 15.65 12.71 -7.34
CA GLN A 32 15.65 11.60 -8.30
C GLN A 32 14.63 10.53 -7.88
N PRO A 33 13.93 9.93 -8.84
CA PRO A 33 12.98 8.86 -8.55
C PRO A 33 13.73 7.61 -8.06
N VAL A 34 13.10 6.87 -7.14
CA VAL A 34 13.59 5.56 -6.72
C VAL A 34 13.40 4.55 -7.86
N LYS A 35 14.50 4.08 -8.47
CA LYS A 35 14.47 3.12 -9.59
C LYS A 35 14.68 1.66 -9.14
N GLU A 36 15.15 1.46 -7.93
CA GLU A 36 15.54 0.15 -7.41
C GLU A 36 14.31 -0.67 -7.01
N LYS A 37 14.17 -1.85 -7.62
CA LYS A 37 13.04 -2.75 -7.35
C LYS A 37 13.01 -3.15 -5.88
N GLY A 38 11.85 -2.94 -5.24
CA GLY A 38 11.61 -3.36 -3.86
C GLY A 38 12.00 -2.34 -2.79
N VAL A 39 12.78 -1.30 -3.12
CA VAL A 39 13.07 -0.20 -2.17
C VAL A 39 11.78 0.51 -1.77
N GLY A 40 10.89 0.77 -2.74
CA GLY A 40 9.60 1.40 -2.45
C GLY A 40 8.79 0.63 -1.40
N ARG A 41 8.78 -0.70 -1.46
CA ARG A 41 8.07 -1.54 -0.45
C ARG A 41 8.69 -1.36 0.93
N LYS A 42 10.02 -1.41 1.04
CA LYS A 42 10.73 -1.21 2.32
C LYS A 42 10.42 0.17 2.93
N VAL A 43 10.41 1.22 2.11
CA VAL A 43 10.11 2.59 2.56
C VAL A 43 8.67 2.69 3.05
N VAL A 44 7.70 2.18 2.28
CA VAL A 44 6.28 2.21 2.66
C VAL A 44 6.04 1.35 3.91
N ASP A 45 6.63 0.17 4.01
CA ASP A 45 6.52 -0.70 5.19
C ASP A 45 7.02 0.04 6.45
N LYS A 46 8.16 0.73 6.35
CA LYS A 46 8.72 1.50 7.48
C LYS A 46 7.88 2.72 7.83
N LEU A 47 7.33 3.42 6.83
CA LEU A 47 6.41 4.53 7.03
C LEU A 47 5.17 4.06 7.79
N LEU A 48 4.58 2.93 7.38
CA LEU A 48 3.41 2.37 8.04
C LEU A 48 3.72 1.90 9.47
N GLU A 49 4.92 1.38 9.73
CA GLU A 49 5.38 1.02 11.08
C GLU A 49 5.48 2.26 11.99
N ILE A 50 6.11 3.33 11.51
CA ILE A 50 6.37 4.56 12.29
C ILE A 50 5.05 5.29 12.60
N TYR A 51 4.17 5.38 11.60
CA TYR A 51 2.93 6.17 11.70
C TYR A 51 1.69 5.30 11.95
N ALA A 52 1.84 4.05 12.40
CA ALA A 52 0.74 3.12 12.60
C ALA A 52 -0.39 3.70 13.47
N SER A 53 -0.02 4.41 14.54
CA SER A 53 -0.96 5.05 15.47
C SER A 53 -1.68 6.24 14.83
N ASP A 54 -0.95 7.08 14.08
CA ASP A 54 -1.51 8.25 13.37
C ASP A 54 -2.42 7.84 12.21
N LEU A 55 -2.15 6.68 11.61
CA LEU A 55 -2.96 6.06 10.57
C LEU A 55 -4.07 5.16 11.12
N ALA A 56 -4.38 5.26 12.42
CA ALA A 56 -5.44 4.51 13.10
C ALA A 56 -5.38 2.99 12.86
N ASN A 57 -4.17 2.44 12.66
CA ASN A 57 -3.94 1.04 12.30
C ASN A 57 -4.73 0.57 11.05
N MET A 58 -4.99 1.48 10.10
CA MET A 58 -5.67 1.15 8.84
C MET A 58 -4.94 0.04 8.08
N LYS A 59 -5.68 -0.70 7.25
CA LYS A 59 -5.12 -1.72 6.37
C LYS A 59 -4.76 -1.09 5.03
N PHE A 60 -3.56 -1.42 4.54
CA PHE A 60 -2.96 -0.86 3.34
C PHE A 60 -2.51 -1.97 2.39
N ALA A 61 -2.52 -1.68 1.09
CA ALA A 61 -1.88 -2.48 0.07
C ALA A 61 -1.08 -1.56 -0.86
N TYR A 62 0.21 -1.82 -1.00
CA TYR A 62 1.10 -1.09 -1.91
C TYR A 62 1.61 -2.02 -3.01
N ASP A 63 1.52 -1.56 -4.27
CA ASP A 63 1.93 -2.32 -5.45
C ASP A 63 3.45 -2.42 -5.64
N GLY A 64 4.23 -1.64 -4.88
CA GLY A 64 5.69 -1.58 -4.98
C GLY A 64 6.21 -0.55 -5.98
N GLU A 65 5.31 0.24 -6.60
CA GLU A 65 5.65 1.26 -7.58
C GLU A 65 4.95 2.59 -7.23
N LYS A 66 3.64 2.70 -7.44
CA LYS A 66 2.92 3.99 -7.33
C LYS A 66 1.53 3.90 -6.70
N SER A 67 0.96 2.72 -6.55
CA SER A 67 -0.42 2.56 -6.08
C SER A 67 -0.46 2.13 -4.63
N LEU A 68 -0.98 3.00 -3.77
CA LEU A 68 -1.37 2.65 -2.41
C LEU A 68 -2.89 2.57 -2.33
N ILE A 69 -3.42 1.47 -1.80
CA ILE A 69 -4.85 1.21 -1.63
C ILE A 69 -5.15 1.05 -0.15
N THR A 70 -6.24 1.65 0.31
CA THR A 70 -6.70 1.55 1.70
C THR A 70 -8.18 1.21 1.79
N ILE A 71 -8.56 0.64 2.94
CA ILE A 71 -9.97 0.54 3.34
C ILE A 71 -10.27 1.74 4.25
N GLY A 72 -11.05 2.70 3.75
CA GLY A 72 -11.27 4.01 4.36
C GLY A 72 -10.31 5.10 3.84
N ALA A 73 -10.70 6.36 3.97
CA ALA A 73 -9.90 7.50 3.50
C ALA A 73 -8.78 7.84 4.48
N LEU A 74 -7.56 8.09 3.96
CA LEU A 74 -6.50 8.73 4.72
C LEU A 74 -6.93 10.14 5.12
N LEU A 75 -6.89 10.43 6.42
CA LEU A 75 -6.97 11.80 6.92
C LEU A 75 -5.80 12.60 6.34
N HIS A 76 -5.96 13.90 6.13
CA HIS A 76 -4.92 14.76 5.56
C HIS A 76 -3.77 14.94 6.57
N VAL A 77 -2.93 13.91 6.71
CA VAL A 77 -1.77 13.90 7.58
C VAL A 77 -0.60 14.43 6.77
N ARG A 78 -0.13 15.64 7.09
CA ARG A 78 1.20 16.07 6.69
C ARG A 78 2.19 15.31 7.55
N MET A 79 2.70 14.20 7.02
CA MET A 79 3.89 13.56 7.57
C MET A 79 5.05 14.52 7.31
N SER A 80 5.42 15.33 8.30
CA SER A 80 6.63 16.14 8.22
C SER A 80 7.82 15.20 8.02
N SER A 81 8.64 15.51 7.01
CA SER A 81 9.91 14.82 6.74
C SER A 81 10.73 14.68 8.02
N LEU A 82 11.23 13.47 8.29
CA LEU A 82 12.34 13.24 9.21
C LEU A 82 13.57 14.04 8.76
#